data_AF-A0A952RNW4-F1
#
_entry.id   AF-A0A952RNW4-F1
#
_cell.length_a   1.000
_cell.length_b   1.000
_cell.length_c   1.000
_cell.angle_alpha   90.00
_cell.angle_beta   90.00
_cell.angle_gamma   90.00
#
_symmetry.space_group_name_H-M   'P 1'
#
loop_
_entity.id
_entity.type
_entity.pdbx_description
1 polymer ?
#
loop_
_entity_poly.entity_id
_entity_poly.type
_entity_poly.pdbx_seq_one_letter_code
_entity_poly.pdbx_strand_id
1 'polypeptide(L)'
;MDVQKFLEPTVNVERLVEILDGLGHEGRIHTTRTWSKKEMSRIFDAVKGHRPIDVDYVVPISEPLVEVQHDLHNALGLPGKFQKRFAKIAGDPSVVVGFNVQPYTAFAGPGYFTASKGEGEHEGELVIEYTKIPKEKPEGWPKIVENAGLIPGIVYGGMTDYLRGISTHVSIGKAFKGGKPRGEWFALVRRD
;
A
#
# COMPACT_ATOMS: atom_id res chain seq x y z
N MET A 1 -14.27 -1.72 -21.12
CA MET A 1 -15.27 -0.96 -20.33
C MET A 1 -14.53 0.21 -19.72
N ASP A 2 -15.01 1.43 -19.90
CA ASP A 2 -14.39 2.63 -19.32
C ASP A 2 -14.74 2.70 -17.83
N VAL A 3 -13.76 2.40 -16.97
CA VAL A 3 -13.95 2.30 -15.52
C VAL A 3 -14.14 3.68 -14.88
N GLN A 4 -13.82 4.76 -15.58
CA GLN A 4 -14.05 6.13 -15.11
C GLN A 4 -15.54 6.42 -14.91
N LYS A 5 -16.42 5.70 -15.63
CA LYS A 5 -17.88 5.85 -15.54
C LYS A 5 -18.49 5.48 -14.19
N PHE A 6 -17.74 4.82 -13.30
CA PHE A 6 -18.22 4.39 -11.97
C PHE A 6 -17.81 5.34 -10.84
N LEU A 7 -17.11 6.42 -11.17
CA LEU A 7 -16.59 7.39 -10.22
C LEU A 7 -17.38 8.70 -10.23
N GLU A 8 -18.46 8.81 -11.05
CA GLU A 8 -19.29 10.02 -11.18
C GLU A 8 -20.79 9.69 -11.10
N PRO A 9 -21.62 10.53 -10.43
CA PRO A 9 -21.27 11.66 -9.56
C PRO A 9 -20.83 11.24 -8.14
N THR A 10 -21.05 9.98 -7.77
CA THR A 10 -20.65 9.35 -6.50
C THR A 10 -19.96 8.02 -6.80
N VAL A 11 -18.95 7.66 -6.01
CA VAL A 11 -18.24 6.38 -6.20
C VAL A 11 -19.19 5.24 -5.84
N ASN A 12 -19.51 4.38 -6.80
CA ASN A 12 -20.26 3.15 -6.54
C ASN A 12 -19.31 2.06 -6.07
N VAL A 13 -19.17 1.93 -4.74
CA VAL A 13 -18.22 1.01 -4.11
C VAL A 13 -18.50 -0.45 -4.47
N GLU A 14 -19.76 -0.90 -4.40
CA GLU A 14 -20.14 -2.28 -4.72
C GLU A 14 -19.78 -2.65 -6.17
N ARG A 15 -20.07 -1.75 -7.12
CA ARG A 15 -19.73 -1.98 -8.52
C ARG A 15 -18.22 -1.96 -8.74
N LEU A 16 -17.49 -1.10 -8.04
CA LEU A 16 -16.03 -1.06 -8.10
C LEU A 16 -15.43 -2.38 -7.60
N VAL A 17 -15.95 -2.92 -6.48
CA VAL A 17 -15.53 -4.23 -5.94
C VAL A 17 -15.79 -5.34 -6.95
N GLU A 18 -17.03 -5.44 -7.46
CA GLU A 18 -17.44 -6.46 -8.44
C GLU A 18 -16.51 -6.47 -9.66
N ILE A 19 -16.18 -5.28 -10.19
CA ILE A 19 -15.26 -5.17 -11.32
C ILE A 19 -13.85 -5.62 -10.94
N LEU A 20 -13.29 -5.12 -9.85
CA LEU A 20 -11.90 -5.42 -9.47
C LEU A 20 -11.68 -6.91 -9.13
N ASP A 21 -12.67 -7.55 -8.50
CA ASP A 21 -12.63 -8.98 -8.20
C ASP A 21 -12.96 -9.86 -9.42
N GLY A 22 -13.73 -9.33 -10.39
CA GLY A 22 -13.97 -10.01 -11.67
C GLY A 22 -12.81 -9.92 -12.67
N LEU A 23 -11.80 -9.10 -12.40
CA LEU A 23 -10.60 -8.97 -13.23
C LEU A 23 -9.51 -9.97 -12.83
N GLY A 24 -8.54 -10.23 -13.70
CA GLY A 24 -7.25 -10.82 -13.32
C GLY A 24 -6.25 -9.76 -12.85
N HIS A 25 -5.09 -10.19 -12.35
CA HIS A 25 -4.03 -9.29 -11.83
C HIS A 25 -3.70 -8.11 -12.77
N GLU A 26 -3.43 -8.41 -14.05
CA GLU A 26 -3.11 -7.38 -15.05
C GLU A 26 -4.28 -6.43 -15.31
N GLY A 27 -5.51 -6.93 -15.25
CA GLY A 27 -6.72 -6.11 -15.37
C GLY A 27 -6.87 -5.13 -14.21
N ARG A 28 -6.59 -5.59 -12.97
CA ARG A 28 -6.55 -4.72 -11.78
C ARG A 28 -5.49 -3.65 -11.92
N ILE A 29 -4.25 -4.02 -12.29
CA ILE A 29 -3.15 -3.05 -12.50
C ILE A 29 -3.53 -2.02 -13.56
N HIS A 30 -4.02 -2.47 -14.72
CA HIS A 30 -4.39 -1.56 -15.80
C HIS A 30 -5.48 -0.60 -15.33
N THR A 31 -6.50 -1.11 -14.64
CA THR A 31 -7.60 -0.32 -14.09
C THR A 31 -7.09 0.73 -13.10
N THR A 32 -6.33 0.32 -12.08
CA THR A 32 -5.87 1.27 -11.04
C THR A 32 -4.95 2.34 -11.60
N ARG A 33 -4.15 2.04 -12.62
CA ARG A 33 -3.28 3.00 -13.32
C ARG A 33 -4.03 4.12 -14.05
N THR A 34 -5.32 3.93 -14.35
CA THR A 34 -6.14 5.00 -14.96
C THR A 34 -6.62 6.04 -13.95
N TRP A 35 -6.49 5.78 -12.64
CA TRP A 35 -6.99 6.68 -11.62
C TRP A 35 -6.08 7.89 -11.43
N SER A 36 -6.70 9.07 -11.50
CA SER A 36 -6.13 10.35 -11.12
C SER A 36 -6.11 10.53 -9.60
N LYS A 37 -5.36 11.55 -9.16
CA LYS A 37 -5.34 12.00 -7.75
C LYS A 37 -6.74 12.29 -7.20
N LYS A 38 -7.60 12.94 -8.01
CA LYS A 38 -8.97 13.31 -7.60
C LYS A 38 -9.83 12.05 -7.39
N GLU A 39 -9.73 11.10 -8.31
CA GLU A 39 -10.44 9.83 -8.22
C GLU A 39 -9.98 9.00 -7.02
N MET A 40 -8.67 8.86 -6.81
CA MET A 40 -8.13 8.16 -5.65
C MET A 40 -8.57 8.80 -4.33
N SER A 41 -8.60 10.14 -4.23
CA SER A 41 -9.12 10.80 -3.03
C SER A 41 -10.58 10.41 -2.77
N ARG A 42 -11.43 10.45 -3.81
CA ARG A 42 -12.85 10.10 -3.67
C ARG A 42 -13.05 8.63 -3.32
N ILE A 43 -12.29 7.74 -3.95
CA ILE A 43 -12.33 6.31 -3.64
C ILE A 43 -11.90 6.07 -2.19
N PHE A 44 -10.79 6.67 -1.75
CA PHE A 44 -10.29 6.52 -0.39
C PHE A 44 -11.36 6.92 0.64
N ASP A 45 -12.03 8.05 0.44
CA ASP A 45 -13.11 8.51 1.32
C ASP A 45 -14.34 7.59 1.25
N ALA A 46 -14.73 7.15 0.04
CA ALA A 46 -15.89 6.29 -0.17
C ALA A 46 -15.76 4.89 0.42
N VAL A 47 -14.54 4.32 0.48
CA VAL A 47 -14.31 2.96 1.02
C VAL A 47 -14.03 2.93 2.52
N LYS A 48 -14.18 4.07 3.23
CA LYS A 48 -14.01 4.09 4.69
C LYS A 48 -14.98 3.12 5.37
N GLY A 49 -14.45 2.16 6.12
CA GLY A 49 -15.23 1.15 6.83
C GLY A 49 -15.90 0.09 5.94
N HIS A 50 -15.69 0.13 4.62
CA HIS A 50 -16.32 -0.83 3.70
C HIS A 50 -15.75 -2.24 3.83
N ARG A 51 -14.41 -2.35 3.81
CA ARG A 51 -13.69 -3.61 3.96
C ARG A 51 -12.56 -3.44 4.98
N PRO A 52 -12.77 -3.85 6.25
CA PRO A 52 -11.70 -3.91 7.22
C PRO A 52 -10.57 -4.80 6.70
N ILE A 53 -9.34 -4.33 6.81
CA ILE A 53 -8.15 -5.08 6.39
C ILE A 53 -7.11 -5.12 7.50
N ASP A 54 -6.29 -6.17 7.48
CA ASP A 54 -5.19 -6.35 8.41
C ASP A 54 -3.98 -6.99 7.75
N VAL A 55 -3.04 -7.49 8.55
CA VAL A 55 -1.80 -8.08 8.05
C VAL A 55 -2.04 -9.28 7.13
N ASP A 56 -3.12 -10.04 7.36
CA ASP A 56 -3.47 -11.19 6.53
C ASP A 56 -4.01 -10.76 5.15
N TYR A 57 -4.52 -9.53 5.05
CA TYR A 57 -4.90 -8.93 3.78
C TYR A 57 -3.66 -8.62 2.91
N VAL A 58 -2.58 -8.09 3.48
CA VAL A 58 -1.37 -7.79 2.68
C VAL A 58 -0.45 -9.00 2.49
N VAL A 59 -0.43 -9.91 3.45
CA VAL A 59 0.28 -11.19 3.35
C VAL A 59 -0.71 -12.28 3.75
N PRO A 60 -1.36 -12.98 2.79
CA PRO A 60 -2.19 -14.14 3.09
C PRO A 60 -1.49 -15.12 4.03
N ILE A 61 -2.25 -16.03 4.64
CA ILE A 61 -1.67 -17.08 5.49
C ILE A 61 -0.60 -17.82 4.68
N SER A 62 0.65 -17.58 5.05
CA SER A 62 1.85 -18.05 4.38
C SER A 62 2.91 -18.40 5.42
N GLU A 63 3.92 -19.14 4.99
CA GLU A 63 5.14 -19.31 5.77
C GLU A 63 5.80 -17.94 6.06
N PRO A 64 6.45 -17.78 7.23
CA PRO A 64 7.26 -16.61 7.52
C PRO A 64 8.34 -16.38 6.47
N LEU A 65 8.71 -15.11 6.28
CA LEU A 65 9.76 -14.68 5.36
C LEU A 65 9.53 -15.03 3.88
N VAL A 66 8.29 -15.36 3.51
CA VAL A 66 7.87 -15.45 2.10
C VAL A 66 7.36 -14.10 1.63
N GLU A 67 7.95 -13.61 0.53
CA GLU A 67 7.59 -12.33 -0.06
C GLU A 67 6.23 -12.38 -0.76
N VAL A 68 5.38 -11.40 -0.48
CA VAL A 68 4.18 -11.07 -1.25
C VAL A 68 4.36 -9.71 -1.90
N GLN A 69 4.19 -9.67 -3.23
CA GLN A 69 4.35 -8.47 -4.03
C GLN A 69 3.03 -7.73 -4.19
N HIS A 70 3.08 -6.42 -4.02
CA HIS A 70 1.99 -5.51 -4.33
C HIS A 70 2.47 -4.48 -5.35
N ASP A 71 1.90 -4.53 -6.56
CA ASP A 71 2.16 -3.52 -7.58
C ASP A 71 1.48 -2.21 -7.17
N LEU A 72 2.24 -1.11 -7.23
CA LEU A 72 1.82 0.20 -6.74
C LEU A 72 1.59 1.16 -7.89
N HIS A 73 0.49 1.89 -7.84
CA HIS A 73 0.25 3.08 -8.67
C HIS A 73 0.11 4.30 -7.78
N ASN A 74 1.00 5.28 -7.95
CA ASN A 74 0.97 6.53 -7.20
C ASN A 74 0.25 7.63 -8.00
N ALA A 75 -0.47 8.50 -7.28
CA ALA A 75 -1.07 9.70 -7.87
C ALA A 75 -0.04 10.79 -8.25
N LEU A 76 1.26 10.56 -8.02
CA LEU A 76 2.34 11.51 -8.34
C LEU A 76 2.78 11.41 -9.81
N GLY A 77 2.32 10.42 -10.56
CA GLY A 77 2.60 10.28 -12.00
C GLY A 77 4.05 9.97 -12.31
N LEU A 78 4.80 9.41 -11.36
CA LEU A 78 6.20 9.07 -11.57
C LEU A 78 6.33 7.85 -12.50
N PRO A 79 7.19 7.90 -13.53
CA PRO A 79 7.38 6.77 -14.42
C PRO A 79 8.15 5.63 -13.72
N GLY A 80 7.83 4.39 -14.11
CA GLY A 80 8.58 3.20 -13.71
C GLY A 80 7.78 2.23 -12.85
N LYS A 81 8.47 1.16 -12.42
CA LYS A 81 7.87 0.08 -11.63
C LYS A 81 7.96 0.41 -10.15
N PHE A 82 6.80 0.59 -9.53
CA PHE A 82 6.67 0.76 -8.09
C PHE A 82 6.01 -0.48 -7.50
N GLN A 83 6.59 -0.99 -6.41
CA GLN A 83 5.98 -2.07 -5.63
C GLN A 83 6.20 -1.83 -4.15
N LYS A 84 5.29 -2.38 -3.34
CA LYS A 84 5.59 -2.71 -1.95
C LYS A 84 5.71 -4.23 -1.85
N ARG A 85 6.70 -4.68 -1.11
CA ARG A 85 6.90 -6.10 -0.82
C ARG A 85 6.71 -6.31 0.66
N PHE A 86 5.89 -7.28 1.01
CA PHE A 86 5.55 -7.61 2.38
C PHE A 86 5.96 -9.04 2.69
N ALA A 87 6.26 -9.32 3.95
CA ALA A 87 6.46 -10.68 4.43
C ALA A 87 6.05 -10.77 5.90
N LYS A 88 5.51 -11.93 6.31
CA LYS A 88 5.34 -12.26 7.72
C LYS A 88 6.69 -12.49 8.38
N ILE A 89 6.74 -12.23 9.67
CA ILE A 89 7.88 -12.55 10.54
C ILE A 89 7.49 -13.63 11.54
N ALA A 90 8.44 -14.47 11.95
CA ALA A 90 8.13 -15.61 12.81
C ALA A 90 7.79 -15.19 14.24
N GLY A 91 8.35 -14.06 14.70
CA GLY A 91 8.24 -13.61 16.08
C GLY A 91 6.96 -12.84 16.44
N ASP A 92 6.22 -12.34 15.45
CA ASP A 92 5.01 -11.53 15.70
C ASP A 92 3.99 -11.70 14.55
N PRO A 93 2.89 -12.44 14.76
CA PRO A 93 1.88 -12.63 13.73
C PRO A 93 1.00 -11.39 13.49
N SER A 94 1.08 -10.37 14.36
CA SER A 94 0.28 -9.13 14.24
C SER A 94 0.97 -8.05 13.40
N VAL A 95 2.23 -8.30 13.02
CA VAL A 95 3.06 -7.37 12.25
C VAL A 95 3.63 -8.07 11.02
N VAL A 96 3.65 -7.35 9.90
CA VAL A 96 4.42 -7.74 8.71
C VAL A 96 5.52 -6.71 8.47
N VAL A 97 6.59 -7.15 7.80
CA VAL A 97 7.69 -6.28 7.41
C VAL A 97 7.62 -6.02 5.92
N GLY A 98 8.16 -4.90 5.47
CA GLY A 98 8.21 -4.62 4.05
C GLY A 98 9.23 -3.59 3.64
N PHE A 99 9.39 -3.46 2.32
CA PHE A 99 10.20 -2.43 1.70
C PHE A 99 9.59 -2.01 0.36
N ASN A 100 10.06 -0.88 -0.17
CA ASN A 100 9.61 -0.34 -1.44
C ASN A 100 10.59 -0.70 -2.57
N VAL A 101 10.04 -1.13 -3.70
CA VAL A 101 10.77 -1.22 -4.96
C VAL A 101 10.39 -0.02 -5.80
N GLN A 102 11.40 0.74 -6.21
CA GLN A 102 11.22 1.91 -7.08
C GLN A 102 12.45 2.13 -7.97
N PRO A 103 12.32 2.83 -9.11
CA PRO A 103 13.45 3.03 -10.04
C PRO A 103 14.68 3.71 -9.40
N TYR A 104 14.48 4.53 -8.38
CA TYR A 104 15.51 5.30 -7.69
C TYR A 104 15.88 4.72 -6.32
N THR A 105 15.64 3.42 -6.09
CA THR A 105 15.97 2.72 -4.82
C THR A 105 17.44 2.88 -4.44
N ALA A 106 18.36 2.90 -5.40
CA ALA A 106 19.79 3.08 -5.14
C ALA A 106 20.13 4.44 -4.50
N PHE A 107 19.30 5.46 -4.72
CA PHE A 107 19.51 6.82 -4.21
C PHE A 107 18.68 7.11 -2.96
N ALA A 108 17.39 6.77 -2.98
CA ALA A 108 16.48 7.02 -1.86
C ALA A 108 16.55 5.95 -0.76
N GLY A 109 17.20 4.81 -1.02
CA GLY A 109 17.16 3.64 -0.17
C GLY A 109 15.89 2.80 -0.37
N PRO A 110 15.85 1.59 0.22
CA PRO A 110 14.77 0.63 0.08
C PRO A 110 13.47 1.04 0.80
N GLY A 111 13.52 2.01 1.71
CA GLY A 111 12.33 2.48 2.42
C GLY A 111 11.67 1.35 3.22
N TYR A 112 12.41 0.76 4.16
CA TYR A 112 11.89 -0.31 5.00
C TYR A 112 10.77 0.19 5.91
N PHE A 113 9.80 -0.67 6.20
CA PHE A 113 8.68 -0.36 7.08
C PHE A 113 8.18 -1.62 7.80
N THR A 114 7.35 -1.40 8.81
CA THR A 114 6.47 -2.44 9.37
C THR A 114 5.02 -2.09 9.05
N ALA A 115 4.13 -3.08 9.02
CA ALA A 115 2.71 -2.84 8.92
C ALA A 115 1.92 -3.66 9.94
N SER A 116 0.90 -3.04 10.52
CA SER A 116 0.06 -3.59 11.58
C SER A 116 -1.37 -3.07 11.47
N LYS A 117 -2.28 -3.64 12.26
CA LYS A 117 -3.65 -3.11 12.40
C LYS A 117 -3.61 -1.65 12.87
N GLY A 118 -4.49 -0.83 12.32
CA GLY A 118 -4.74 0.52 12.81
C GLY A 118 -5.56 0.51 14.09
N GLU A 119 -5.35 1.55 14.89
CA GLU A 119 -6.00 1.76 16.18
C GLU A 119 -6.75 3.11 16.16
N GLY A 120 -7.70 3.27 17.08
CA GLY A 120 -8.45 4.51 17.25
C GLY A 120 -9.23 4.91 15.99
N GLU A 121 -8.96 6.10 15.44
CA GLU A 121 -9.66 6.60 14.25
C GLU A 121 -9.36 5.83 12.95
N HIS A 122 -8.32 4.97 12.99
CA HIS A 122 -7.87 4.11 11.91
C HIS A 122 -8.21 2.63 12.15
N GLU A 123 -9.12 2.33 13.07
CA GLU A 123 -9.62 0.96 13.26
C GLU A 123 -10.22 0.40 11.96
N GLY A 124 -9.83 -0.83 11.61
CA GLY A 124 -10.18 -1.49 10.34
C GLY A 124 -9.30 -1.09 9.15
N GLU A 125 -8.35 -0.17 9.33
CA GLU A 125 -7.31 0.17 8.36
C GLU A 125 -6.00 -0.57 8.69
N LEU A 126 -5.13 -0.71 7.69
CA LEU A 126 -3.75 -1.16 7.93
C LEU A 126 -2.82 0.05 7.95
N VAL A 127 -1.94 0.11 8.94
CA VAL A 127 -0.93 1.16 9.07
C VAL A 127 0.39 0.64 8.53
N ILE A 128 1.00 1.36 7.59
CA ILE A 128 2.39 1.16 7.19
C ILE A 128 3.24 2.25 7.85
N GLU A 129 4.14 1.85 8.72
CA GLU A 129 4.95 2.76 9.53
C GLU A 129 6.43 2.69 9.15
N TYR A 130 6.96 3.79 8.61
CA TYR A 130 8.34 3.90 8.13
C TYR A 130 9.33 4.32 9.22
N THR A 131 8.82 4.72 10.38
CA THR A 131 9.63 5.02 11.57
C THR A 131 10.08 3.74 12.28
N LYS A 132 9.38 2.62 12.05
CA LYS A 132 9.70 1.30 12.58
C LYS A 132 10.43 0.48 11.52
N ILE A 133 11.72 0.25 11.76
CA ILE A 133 12.59 -0.53 10.88
C ILE A 133 12.61 -1.99 11.35
N PRO A 134 12.37 -2.97 10.45
CA PRO A 134 12.38 -4.37 10.82
C PRO A 134 13.79 -4.84 11.20
N LYS A 135 13.87 -5.85 12.07
CA LYS A 135 15.13 -6.48 12.50
C LYS A 135 15.51 -7.68 11.62
N GLU A 136 14.53 -8.25 10.94
CA GLU A 136 14.70 -9.39 10.04
C GLU A 136 13.96 -9.14 8.72
N LYS A 137 14.37 -9.87 7.68
CA LYS A 137 13.82 -9.76 6.33
C LYS A 137 13.99 -11.10 5.60
N PRO A 138 13.16 -11.37 4.58
CA PRO A 138 13.42 -12.43 3.63
C PRO A 138 14.84 -12.41 3.04
N GLU A 139 15.31 -13.59 2.66
CA GLU A 139 16.52 -13.75 1.87
C GLU A 139 16.36 -13.05 0.51
N GLY A 140 17.43 -12.44 0.00
CA GLY A 140 17.42 -11.70 -1.27
C GLY A 140 16.90 -10.26 -1.21
N TRP A 141 16.18 -9.85 -0.16
CA TRP A 141 15.82 -8.44 0.03
C TRP A 141 17.08 -7.56 0.24
N PRO A 142 17.05 -6.26 -0.13
CA PRO A 142 18.18 -5.35 0.09
C PRO A 142 18.64 -5.33 1.54
N LYS A 143 19.89 -4.92 1.82
CA LYS A 143 20.35 -4.74 3.20
C LYS A 143 19.40 -3.78 3.94
N ILE A 144 19.06 -4.10 5.18
CA ILE A 144 18.26 -3.20 6.03
C ILE A 144 19.08 -1.94 6.27
N VAL A 145 18.50 -0.79 5.90
CA VAL A 145 19.06 0.54 6.10
C VAL A 145 17.98 1.37 6.75
N GLU A 146 18.36 2.14 7.77
CA GLU A 146 17.43 3.06 8.44
C GLU A 146 16.92 4.13 7.46
N ASN A 147 15.69 4.57 7.68
CA ASN A 147 15.10 5.70 6.98
C ASN A 147 15.60 7.05 7.56
N ALA A 148 16.89 7.12 7.89
CA ALA A 148 17.57 8.25 8.51
C ALA A 148 18.66 8.82 7.57
N GLY A 149 18.94 10.12 7.69
CA GLY A 149 19.90 10.84 6.83
C GLY A 149 19.24 11.78 5.81
N LEU A 150 20.07 12.56 5.09
CA LEU A 150 19.61 13.72 4.29
C LEU A 150 18.58 13.34 3.21
N ILE A 151 18.77 12.25 2.48
CA ILE A 151 17.85 11.85 1.39
C ILE A 151 16.77 10.86 1.87
N PRO A 152 17.10 9.73 2.54
CA PRO A 152 16.09 8.79 3.02
C PRO A 152 15.14 9.40 4.07
N GLY A 153 15.64 10.29 4.93
CA GLY A 153 14.81 11.00 5.91
C GLY A 153 13.84 12.02 5.29
N ILE A 154 14.19 12.61 4.15
CA ILE A 154 13.25 13.45 3.39
C ILE A 154 12.11 12.61 2.83
N VAL A 155 12.43 11.43 2.27
CA VAL A 155 11.45 10.57 1.59
C VAL A 155 10.58 9.80 2.58
N TYR A 156 11.18 9.15 3.59
CA TYR A 156 10.50 8.20 4.48
C TYR A 156 10.44 8.63 5.94
N GLY A 157 11.28 9.59 6.35
CA GLY A 157 11.33 10.03 7.75
C GLY A 157 10.00 10.58 8.24
N GLY A 158 9.46 9.99 9.32
CA GLY A 158 8.19 10.37 9.93
C GLY A 158 6.95 10.06 9.09
N MET A 159 7.08 9.20 8.08
CA MET A 159 5.98 8.80 7.20
C MET A 159 5.16 7.67 7.80
N THR A 160 3.86 7.75 7.57
CA THR A 160 2.88 6.71 7.84
C THR A 160 1.89 6.66 6.68
N ASP A 161 1.59 5.48 6.17
CA ASP A 161 0.50 5.31 5.20
C ASP A 161 -0.65 4.56 5.88
N TYR A 162 -1.88 5.03 5.68
CA TYR A 162 -3.08 4.29 6.10
C TYR A 162 -3.75 3.68 4.88
N LEU A 163 -3.98 2.38 4.92
CA LEU A 163 -4.55 1.60 3.83
C LEU A 163 -5.98 1.19 4.17
N ARG A 164 -6.86 1.32 3.17
CA ARG A 164 -8.23 0.80 3.19
C ARG A 164 -8.40 -0.28 2.14
N GLY A 165 -9.12 -1.34 2.47
CA GLY A 165 -9.50 -2.36 1.50
C GLY A 165 -10.53 -1.81 0.51
N ILE A 166 -10.36 -2.13 -0.77
CA ILE A 166 -11.41 -1.94 -1.79
C ILE A 166 -12.01 -3.30 -2.11
N SER A 167 -11.20 -4.22 -2.63
CA SER A 167 -11.61 -5.53 -3.11
C SER A 167 -10.72 -6.63 -2.49
N THR A 168 -10.75 -7.85 -3.01
CA THR A 168 -9.96 -8.96 -2.47
C THR A 168 -8.45 -8.74 -2.64
N HIS A 169 -8.03 -8.08 -3.72
CA HIS A 169 -6.62 -7.88 -4.08
C HIS A 169 -6.22 -6.41 -4.21
N VAL A 170 -7.15 -5.46 -4.08
CA VAL A 170 -6.89 -4.04 -4.29
C VAL A 170 -7.19 -3.23 -3.03
N SER A 171 -6.19 -2.50 -2.54
CA SER A 171 -6.32 -1.53 -1.47
C SER A 171 -5.90 -0.14 -1.93
N ILE A 172 -6.33 0.89 -1.20
CA ILE A 172 -5.97 2.28 -1.43
C ILE A 172 -5.36 2.90 -0.18
N GLY A 173 -4.23 3.58 -0.37
CA GLY A 173 -3.46 4.20 0.69
C GLY A 173 -3.49 5.72 0.62
N LYS A 174 -3.36 6.37 1.78
CA LYS A 174 -3.13 7.81 1.92
C LYS A 174 -1.92 8.05 2.81
N ALA A 175 -0.99 8.88 2.34
CA ALA A 175 0.25 9.15 3.05
C ALA A 175 0.15 10.33 4.03
N PHE A 176 0.79 10.18 5.17
CA PHE A 176 0.90 11.15 6.25
C PHE A 176 2.37 11.35 6.63
N LYS A 177 2.71 12.55 7.11
CA LYS A 177 4.03 12.85 7.68
C LYS A 177 3.88 13.66 8.95
N GLY A 178 4.43 13.17 10.06
CA GLY A 178 4.29 13.81 11.37
C GLY A 178 2.82 14.05 11.74
N GLY A 179 1.95 13.07 11.46
CA GLY A 179 0.51 13.14 11.71
C GLY A 179 -0.31 14.00 10.74
N LYS A 180 0.30 14.65 9.74
CA LYS A 180 -0.41 15.51 8.78
C LYS A 180 -0.58 14.81 7.43
N PRO A 181 -1.76 14.87 6.79
CA PRO A 181 -1.96 14.30 5.46
C PRO A 181 -1.10 15.04 4.42
N ARG A 182 -0.47 14.30 3.51
CA ARG A 182 0.36 14.86 2.43
C ARG A 182 -0.41 15.16 1.15
N GLY A 183 -1.68 14.78 1.07
CA GLY A 183 -2.44 14.84 -0.18
C GLY A 183 -1.84 13.93 -1.25
N GLU A 184 -1.30 12.79 -0.83
CA GLU A 184 -0.69 11.77 -1.66
C GLU A 184 -1.48 10.48 -1.46
N TRP A 185 -1.97 9.91 -2.56
CA TRP A 185 -2.73 8.67 -2.59
C TRP A 185 -2.06 7.67 -3.53
N PHE A 186 -2.26 6.40 -3.26
CA PHE A 186 -1.77 5.32 -4.09
C PHE A 186 -2.70 4.11 -4.01
N ALA A 187 -2.73 3.31 -5.08
CA ALA A 187 -3.39 2.02 -5.09
C ALA A 187 -2.32 0.92 -5.00
N LEU A 188 -2.64 -0.15 -4.28
CA LEU A 188 -1.86 -1.40 -4.26
C LEU A 188 -2.70 -2.53 -4.86
N VAL A 189 -2.07 -3.32 -5.71
CA VAL A 189 -2.63 -4.56 -6.27
C VAL A 189 -1.75 -5.70 -5.80
N ARG A 190 -2.25 -6.48 -4.84
CA ARG A 190 -1.60 -7.72 -4.39
C ARG A 190 -1.58 -8.73 -5.53
N ARG A 191 -0.45 -9.41 -5.72
CA ARG A 191 -0.39 -10.56 -6.62
C ARG A 191 -1.29 -11.70 -6.13
N ASP A 192 -1.89 -12.40 -7.09
CA ASP A 192 -2.74 -13.57 -6.87
C ASP A 192 -1.95 -14.75 -6.29
#